data_AF-U9VII9-F1
#
_entry.id   AF-U9VII9-F1
#
_cell.length_a   1.000
_cell.length_b   1.000
_cell.length_c   1.000
_cell.angle_alpha   90.00
_cell.angle_beta   90.00
_cell.angle_gamma   90.00
#
_symmetry.space_group_name_H-M   'P 1'
#
loop_
_entity.id
_entity.type
_entity.pdbx_description
1 polymer ?
#
loop_
_entity_poly.entity_id
_entity_poly.type
_entity_poly.pdbx_seq_one_letter_code
_entity_poly.pdbx_strand_id
1 'polypeptide(L)'
;MGSQYHIEVDGDDYYIDLLFYHVQLRCYVVIDLKVTEFRPEYFGKMNFYVSAVDVMLRHADDNPTIGLVLCRSSKKTTAEYAFATSVHLLLWPHIAYLRNLDRVYPLLSN
;
A
#
# COMPACT_ATOMS: atom_id res chain seq x y z
N MET A 1 -8.44 -14.32 -4.46
CA MET A 1 -8.92 -13.47 -3.35
C MET A 1 -10.03 -12.57 -3.86
N GLY A 2 -10.81 -11.96 -2.96
CA GLY A 2 -12.14 -11.42 -3.26
C GLY A 2 -12.44 -10.08 -2.60
N SER A 3 -13.70 -9.68 -2.62
CA SER A 3 -14.20 -8.44 -2.02
C SER A 3 -14.62 -8.61 -0.57
N GLN A 4 -14.61 -7.54 0.22
CA GLN A 4 -14.96 -7.53 1.65
C GLN A 4 -14.13 -8.58 2.41
N TYR A 5 -12.83 -8.61 2.13
CA TYR A 5 -11.91 -9.55 2.73
C TYR A 5 -11.73 -9.22 4.21
N HIS A 6 -12.09 -10.19 5.06
CA HIS A 6 -12.04 -10.06 6.50
C HIS A 6 -10.61 -10.31 7.03
N ILE A 7 -10.16 -9.41 7.91
CA ILE A 7 -8.95 -9.59 8.72
C ILE A 7 -9.30 -9.29 10.18
N GLU A 8 -8.70 -10.05 11.08
CA GLU A 8 -8.76 -9.81 12.52
C GLU A 8 -7.41 -9.26 12.98
N VAL A 9 -7.42 -8.12 13.66
CA VAL A 9 -6.20 -7.50 14.22
C VAL A 9 -6.49 -7.13 15.66
N ASP A 10 -5.72 -7.68 16.60
CA ASP A 10 -5.89 -7.49 18.05
C ASP A 10 -7.31 -7.78 18.57
N GLY A 11 -8.02 -8.73 17.94
CA GLY A 11 -9.39 -9.13 18.29
C GLY A 11 -10.48 -8.24 17.71
N ASP A 12 -10.12 -7.20 16.96
CA ASP A 12 -11.05 -6.36 16.21
C ASP A 12 -11.19 -6.83 14.75
N ASP A 13 -12.42 -6.84 14.25
CA ASP A 13 -12.74 -7.21 12.88
C ASP A 13 -12.62 -6.02 11.93
N TYR A 14 -11.83 -6.19 10.86
CA TYR A 14 -11.71 -5.23 9.77
C TYR A 14 -12.04 -5.88 8.43
N TYR A 15 -12.54 -5.05 7.51
CA TYR A 15 -12.94 -5.49 6.18
C TYR A 15 -12.25 -4.63 5.13
N ILE A 16 -11.50 -5.30 4.25
CA ILE A 16 -10.84 -4.72 3.09
C ILE A 16 -11.80 -4.81 1.91
N ASP A 17 -12.09 -3.70 1.23
CA ASP A 17 -13.08 -3.70 0.14
C ASP A 17 -12.71 -4.67 -0.98
N LEU A 18 -11.45 -4.65 -1.45
CA LEU A 18 -10.91 -5.63 -2.38
C LEU A 18 -9.47 -5.99 -2.02
N LEU A 19 -9.16 -7.29 -2.04
CA LEU A 19 -7.80 -7.80 -1.90
C LEU A 19 -7.46 -8.73 -3.06
N PHE A 20 -6.38 -8.44 -3.76
CA PHE A 20 -5.87 -9.26 -4.87
C PHE A 20 -4.41 -9.64 -4.66
N TYR A 21 -3.94 -10.61 -5.45
CA TYR A 21 -2.52 -10.91 -5.58
C TYR A 21 -2.13 -10.70 -7.05
N HIS A 22 -1.14 -9.84 -7.29
CA HIS A 22 -0.62 -9.58 -8.61
C HIS A 22 0.52 -10.55 -8.94
N VAL A 23 0.26 -11.52 -9.81
CA VAL A 23 1.19 -12.63 -10.08
C VAL A 23 2.56 -12.18 -10.62
N GLN A 24 2.60 -11.26 -11.60
CA GLN A 24 3.87 -10.84 -12.20
C GLN A 24 4.73 -10.00 -11.24
N LEU A 25 4.11 -9.08 -10.50
CA LEU A 25 4.77 -8.29 -9.47
C LEU A 25 5.01 -9.08 -8.18
N ARG A 26 4.38 -10.25 -8.01
CA ARG A 26 4.43 -11.07 -6.79
C ARG A 26 4.13 -10.27 -5.51
N CYS A 27 3.02 -9.53 -5.48
CA CYS A 27 2.62 -8.75 -4.31
C CYS A 27 1.10 -8.77 -4.13
N TYR A 28 0.65 -8.50 -2.90
CA TYR A 28 -0.75 -8.24 -2.64
C TYR A 28 -1.12 -6.80 -3.03
N VAL A 29 -2.38 -6.60 -3.42
CA VAL A 29 -2.95 -5.30 -3.76
C VAL A 29 -4.22 -5.10 -2.95
N VAL A 30 -4.18 -4.15 -2.03
CA VAL A 30 -5.30 -3.70 -1.20
C VAL A 30 -5.97 -2.52 -1.89
N ILE A 31 -7.29 -2.58 -2.09
CA ILE A 31 -8.06 -1.48 -2.68
C ILE A 31 -9.19 -1.08 -1.75
N ASP A 32 -9.27 0.21 -1.41
CA ASP A 32 -10.34 0.82 -0.62
C ASP A 32 -11.16 1.74 -1.54
N LEU A 33 -12.47 1.53 -1.61
CA LEU A 33 -13.38 2.26 -2.49
C LEU A 33 -14.05 3.40 -1.72
N LYS A 34 -14.03 4.62 -2.28
CA LYS A 34 -14.65 5.80 -1.69
C LYS A 34 -15.56 6.50 -2.69
N VAL A 35 -16.82 6.65 -2.30
CA VAL A 35 -17.81 7.44 -3.07
C VAL A 35 -17.64 8.94 -2.89
N THR A 36 -16.71 9.37 -2.04
CA THR A 36 -16.40 10.77 -1.75
C THR A 36 -15.14 11.22 -2.47
N GLU A 37 -14.85 12.52 -2.42
CA GLU A 37 -13.54 13.07 -2.74
C GLU A 37 -12.44 12.48 -1.84
N PHE A 38 -11.20 12.55 -2.32
CA PHE A 38 -10.03 12.13 -1.56
C PHE A 38 -9.88 12.94 -0.29
N ARG A 39 -9.55 12.27 0.82
CA ARG A 39 -9.19 12.92 2.07
C ARG A 39 -7.91 12.30 2.66
N PRO A 40 -7.01 13.11 3.26
CA PRO A 40 -5.75 12.61 3.81
C PRO A 40 -5.92 11.48 4.85
N GLU A 41 -7.03 11.44 5.58
CA GLU A 41 -7.29 10.40 6.59
C GLU A 41 -7.37 8.99 5.99
N TYR A 42 -7.65 8.87 4.68
CA TYR A 42 -7.66 7.58 3.97
C TYR A 42 -6.28 6.93 3.95
N PHE A 43 -5.19 7.70 4.02
CA PHE A 43 -3.84 7.15 4.14
C PHE A 43 -3.62 6.39 5.44
N GLY A 44 -4.15 6.87 6.56
CA GLY A 44 -4.00 6.19 7.84
C GLY A 44 -4.60 4.78 7.80
N LYS A 45 -5.84 4.69 7.29
CA LYS A 45 -6.54 3.41 7.12
C LYS A 45 -5.83 2.49 6.11
N MET A 46 -5.36 3.04 4.98
CA MET A 46 -4.65 2.25 3.97
C MET A 46 -3.33 1.69 4.51
N ASN A 47 -2.55 2.50 5.23
CA ASN A 47 -1.30 2.04 5.83
C ASN A 47 -1.52 0.90 6.80
N PHE A 48 -2.56 1.01 7.64
CA PHE A 48 -2.96 -0.09 8.53
C PHE A 48 -3.25 -1.37 7.75
N TYR A 49 -4.05 -1.31 6.68
CA TYR A 49 -4.36 -2.48 5.86
C TYR A 49 -3.14 -3.08 5.16
N VAL A 50 -2.28 -2.25 4.57
CA VAL A 50 -1.03 -2.70 3.93
C VAL A 50 -0.14 -3.41 4.94
N SER A 51 0.05 -2.83 6.13
CA SER A 51 0.86 -3.45 7.19
C SER A 51 0.27 -4.75 7.70
N ALA A 52 -1.05 -4.81 7.91
CA ALA A 52 -1.72 -6.04 8.34
C ALA A 52 -1.57 -7.16 7.31
N VAL A 53 -1.77 -6.86 6.02
CA VAL A 53 -1.59 -7.83 4.93
C VAL A 53 -0.12 -8.27 4.81
N ASP A 54 0.83 -7.35 4.96
CA ASP A 54 2.26 -7.67 4.94
C ASP A 54 2.70 -8.58 6.09
N VAL A 55 2.04 -8.49 7.25
CA VAL A 55 2.33 -9.34 8.41
C VAL A 55 1.62 -10.68 8.31
N MET A 56 0.37 -10.69 7.86
CA MET A 56 -0.51 -11.87 7.94
C MET A 56 -0.43 -12.77 6.70
N LEU A 57 -0.27 -12.18 5.51
CA LEU A 57 -0.46 -12.89 4.23
C LEU A 57 0.79 -12.93 3.34
N ARG A 58 1.68 -11.94 3.47
CA ARG A 58 2.87 -11.83 2.62
C ARG A 58 3.90 -12.90 2.95
N HIS A 59 4.34 -13.64 1.93
CA HIS A 59 5.47 -14.55 2.06
C HIS A 59 6.81 -13.82 1.92
N ALA A 60 7.89 -14.46 2.36
CA ALA A 60 9.24 -13.88 2.28
C ALA A 60 9.66 -13.51 0.85
N ASP A 61 9.18 -14.28 -0.14
CA ASP A 61 9.47 -14.09 -1.57
C ASP A 61 8.46 -13.18 -2.30
N ASP A 62 7.52 -12.59 -1.57
CA ASP A 62 6.57 -11.61 -2.09
C ASP A 62 7.12 -10.19 -1.89
N ASN A 63 6.94 -9.37 -2.92
CA ASN A 63 7.18 -7.93 -2.85
C ASN A 63 6.20 -7.26 -1.88
N PRO A 64 6.55 -6.07 -1.36
CA PRO A 64 5.69 -5.32 -0.44
C PRO A 64 4.28 -5.10 -1.00
N THR A 65 3.28 -5.17 -0.13
CA THR A 65 1.87 -4.95 -0.52
C THR A 65 1.65 -3.53 -1.03
N ILE A 66 0.86 -3.41 -2.09
CA ILE A 66 0.48 -2.12 -2.69
C ILE A 66 -0.91 -1.73 -2.19
N GLY A 67 -1.04 -0.49 -1.70
CA GLY A 67 -2.32 0.10 -1.31
C GLY A 67 -2.85 1.07 -2.36
N LEU A 68 -4.14 0.98 -2.69
CA LEU A 68 -4.83 1.86 -3.64
C LEU A 68 -6.13 2.39 -3.02
N VAL A 69 -6.31 3.71 -3.03
CA VAL A 69 -7.59 4.34 -2.65
C VAL A 69 -8.27 4.88 -3.90
N LEU A 70 -9.41 4.30 -4.27
CA LEU A 70 -10.19 4.74 -5.43
C LEU A 70 -11.32 5.67 -4.97
N CYS A 71 -11.14 6.97 -5.20
CA CYS A 71 -12.13 8.00 -4.85
C CYS A 71 -12.97 8.41 -6.06
N ARG A 72 -14.23 8.76 -5.83
CA ARG A 72 -15.07 9.41 -6.84
C ARG A 72 -14.52 10.82 -7.11
N SER A 73 -14.05 11.04 -8.33
CA SER A 73 -13.36 12.28 -8.74
C SER A 73 -14.25 13.53 -8.66
N SER A 74 -13.65 14.65 -8.27
CA SER A 74 -14.03 15.97 -8.80
C SER A 74 -12.83 16.87 -9.17
N LYS A 75 -11.60 16.62 -8.68
CA LYS A 75 -10.41 17.47 -8.97
C LYS A 75 -9.11 16.67 -9.09
N LYS A 76 -8.40 16.85 -10.21
CA LYS A 76 -7.16 16.15 -10.59
C LYS A 76 -5.98 16.37 -9.63
N THR A 77 -5.91 17.51 -8.96
CA THR A 77 -4.70 17.99 -8.27
C THR A 77 -4.37 17.30 -6.94
N THR A 78 -5.35 16.66 -6.29
CA THR A 78 -5.14 16.00 -4.97
C THR A 78 -4.84 14.50 -5.11
N ALA A 79 -5.30 13.85 -6.19
CA ALA A 79 -5.08 12.43 -6.42
C ALA A 79 -3.62 12.10 -6.82
N GLU A 80 -2.91 13.05 -7.45
CA GLU A 80 -1.52 12.85 -7.88
C GLU A 80 -0.52 12.85 -6.71
N TYR A 81 -0.82 13.54 -5.60
CA TYR A 81 -0.01 13.48 -4.37
C TYR A 81 -0.12 12.13 -3.66
N ALA A 82 -1.12 11.31 -3.99
CA ALA A 82 -1.33 10.02 -3.34
C ALA A 82 -0.46 8.88 -3.91
N PHE A 83 0.28 9.14 -5.00
CA PHE A 83 1.12 8.14 -5.67
C PHE A 83 2.57 8.10 -5.16
N ALA A 84 2.91 8.93 -4.18
CA ALA A 84 4.22 8.88 -3.57
C ALA A 84 4.17 8.01 -2.29
N THR A 85 4.99 6.97 -2.34
CA THR A 85 5.72 6.38 -1.20
C THR A 85 5.14 5.08 -0.68
N SER A 86 5.82 3.98 -1.07
CA SER A 86 6.05 2.82 -0.22
C SER A 86 6.30 3.29 1.20
N VAL A 87 5.45 2.95 2.17
CA VAL A 87 5.68 3.26 3.58
C VAL A 87 6.80 2.36 4.08
N HIS A 88 8.02 2.71 3.67
CA HIS A 88 9.30 2.09 4.02
C HIS A 88 10.05 2.99 5.02
N LEU A 89 9.29 3.63 5.90
CA LEU A 89 9.72 4.42 7.05
C LEU A 89 8.57 4.23 8.03
N LEU A 90 8.57 3.24 8.91
CA LEU A 90 9.02 3.33 10.30
C LEU A 90 8.89 1.89 10.81
N LEU A 91 9.91 1.03 10.72
CA LEU A 91 10.75 0.65 11.86
C LEU A 91 11.92 -0.15 11.29
N TRP A 92 13.02 0.55 11.02
CA TRP A 92 14.31 -0.03 10.67
C TRP A 92 15.06 -0.40 11.94
N PRO A 93 15.20 -1.70 12.29
CA PRO A 93 16.49 -2.11 12.85
C PRO A 93 16.83 -3.57 12.51
N HIS A 94 17.33 -3.84 11.30
CA HIS A 94 18.50 -4.72 11.11
C HIS A 94 18.83 -4.91 9.61
N ILE A 95 20.07 -4.58 9.25
CA ILE A 95 20.85 -5.16 8.13
C ILE A 95 20.50 -4.67 6.71
N ALA A 96 21.19 -3.58 6.34
CA ALA A 96 22.13 -3.58 5.22
C ALA A 96 21.84 -4.45 3.98
N TYR A 97 21.00 -3.97 3.04
CA TYR A 97 21.03 -4.52 1.67
C TYR A 97 21.17 -3.53 0.51
N LEU A 98 20.94 -2.22 0.65
CA LEU A 98 21.02 -1.33 -0.53
C LEU A 98 21.95 -0.12 -0.34
N ARG A 99 23.25 -0.39 -0.12
CA ARG A 99 24.29 0.52 -0.64
C ARG A 99 24.33 0.36 -2.17
N ASN A 100 23.46 1.06 -2.89
CA ASN A 100 23.63 1.38 -4.31
C ASN A 100 22.53 2.35 -4.83
N LEU A 101 21.95 3.19 -3.96
CA LEU A 101 20.93 4.17 -4.35
C LEU A 101 21.52 5.46 -4.95
N ASP A 102 22.84 5.66 -4.91
CA ASP A 102 23.51 6.81 -5.54
C ASP A 102 23.55 6.72 -7.08
N ARG A 103 23.16 5.58 -7.67
CA ARG A 103 23.24 5.34 -9.12
C ARG A 103 21.94 5.52 -9.91
N VAL A 104 20.80 5.57 -9.22
CA VAL A 104 19.47 5.57 -9.86
C VAL A 104 18.85 6.97 -9.96
N TYR A 105 19.24 7.89 -9.07
CA TYR A 105 18.73 9.26 -9.04
C TYR A 105 18.93 10.11 -10.32
N PRO A 106 19.98 9.93 -11.15
CA PRO A 106 20.19 10.78 -12.33
C PRO A 106 19.30 10.48 -13.55
N LEU A 107 18.53 9.39 -13.56
CA LEU A 107 17.77 8.94 -14.76
C LEU A 107 16.31 9.43 -14.81
N LEU A 108 15.87 10.21 -13.82
CA LEU A 108 14.51 10.76 -13.76
C LEU A 108 14.46 12.29 -13.91
N SER A 109 15.58 12.92 -14.29
CA SER A 109 15.68 14.36 -14.52
C SER A 109 16.05 14.71 -15.97
N ASN A 110 15.45 14.01 -16.94
CA ASN A 110 15.31 14.47 -18.33
C ASN A 110 14.04 13.86 -18.95
#